data_AF-A0A2M8CZ99-F1
#
_entry.id   AF-A0A2M8CZ99-F1
#
_cell.length_a   1.000
_cell.length_b   1.000
_cell.length_c   1.000
_cell.angle_alpha   90.00
_cell.angle_beta   90.00
_cell.angle_gamma   90.00
#
_symmetry.space_group_name_H-M   'P 1'
#
loop_
_entity.id
_entity.type
_entity.pdbx_description
1 polymer ?
#
loop_
_entity_poly.entity_id
_entity_poly.type
_entity_poly.pdbx_seq_one_letter_code
_entity_poly.pdbx_strand_id
1 'polypeptide(L)'
;MENLRRVLPVLRQHGIDKVTVSFNGEGDSGSIEDILYEPRGNEEAVKALPVEHISTSSFFDDGQWRRHATPEQSTLNEAIDALTYDYLEETNVDWYNNDGGYGDLVIDVQRWSQKIGHVAKVEF
;
A
#
# COMPACT_ATOMS: atom_id res chain seq x y z
N MET A 1 10.76 -3.78 2.27
CA MET A 1 9.71 -3.90 1.24
C MET A 1 9.95 -5.04 0.24
N GLU A 2 9.54 -6.25 0.63
CA GLU A 2 9.48 -7.41 -0.26
C GLU A 2 8.33 -7.29 -1.27
N ASN A 3 7.19 -6.72 -0.85
CA ASN A 3 6.01 -6.52 -1.71
C ASN A 3 6.28 -5.64 -2.92
N LEU A 4 7.10 -4.59 -2.78
CA LEU A 4 7.48 -3.71 -3.90
C LEU A 4 8.11 -4.50 -5.05
N ARG A 5 9.02 -5.41 -4.71
CA ARG A 5 9.76 -6.22 -5.70
C ARG A 5 8.84 -7.18 -6.46
N ARG A 6 7.72 -7.55 -5.85
CA ARG A 6 6.71 -8.46 -6.41
C ARG A 6 5.69 -7.72 -7.29
N VAL A 7 5.27 -6.51 -6.90
CA VAL A 7 4.28 -5.73 -7.67
C VAL A 7 4.89 -4.98 -8.87
N LEU A 8 6.12 -4.47 -8.78
CA LEU A 8 6.79 -3.72 -9.85
C LEU A 8 6.81 -4.45 -11.22
N PRO A 9 7.21 -5.73 -11.32
CA PRO A 9 7.22 -6.43 -12.61
C PRO A 9 5.81 -6.55 -13.22
N VAL A 10 4.78 -6.76 -12.40
CA VAL A 10 3.39 -6.84 -12.86
C VAL A 10 2.93 -5.49 -13.42
N LEU A 11 3.19 -4.40 -12.68
CA LEU A 11 2.87 -3.05 -13.15
C LEU A 11 3.54 -2.72 -14.50
N ARG A 12 4.83 -3.05 -14.64
CA ARG A 12 5.57 -2.85 -15.90
C ARG A 12 5.02 -3.66 -17.05
N GLN A 13 4.67 -4.92 -16.82
CA GLN A 13 4.12 -5.81 -17.85
C GLN A 13 2.80 -5.27 -18.40
N HIS A 14 2.01 -4.61 -17.55
CA HIS A 14 0.72 -4.03 -17.91
C HIS A 14 0.80 -2.57 -18.35
N GLY A 15 2.02 -2.02 -18.52
CA GLY A 15 2.22 -0.67 -19.01
C GLY A 15 1.83 0.43 -18.03
N ILE A 16 1.79 0.12 -16.73
CA ILE A 16 1.56 1.11 -15.68
C ILE A 16 2.89 1.81 -15.36
N ASP A 17 2.89 3.12 -15.47
CA ASP A 17 4.04 3.99 -15.22
C ASP A 17 4.09 4.47 -13.77
N LYS A 18 2.91 4.69 -13.17
CA LYS A 18 2.79 5.27 -11.83
C LYS A 18 1.53 4.76 -11.14
N VAL A 19 1.66 4.46 -9.84
CA VAL A 19 0.53 4.15 -8.97
C VAL A 19 0.51 5.17 -7.83
N THR A 20 -0.65 5.73 -7.55
CA THR A 20 -0.86 6.64 -6.42
C THR A 20 -1.88 6.01 -5.49
N VAL A 21 -1.50 5.79 -4.24
CA VAL A 21 -2.35 5.22 -3.20
C VAL A 21 -2.65 6.31 -2.20
N SER A 22 -3.91 6.71 -2.08
CA SER A 22 -4.37 7.65 -1.07
C SER A 22 -4.78 6.88 0.18
N PHE A 23 -4.30 7.31 1.33
CA PHE A 23 -4.63 6.71 2.62
C PHE A 23 -5.07 7.79 3.61
N ASN A 24 -5.98 7.42 4.50
CA ASN A 24 -6.38 8.20 5.65
C ASN A 24 -6.01 7.46 6.94
N GLY A 25 -5.57 8.22 7.94
CA GLY A 25 -5.24 7.73 9.26
C GLY A 25 -6.35 7.95 10.28
N GLU A 26 -7.59 8.18 9.83
CA GLU A 26 -8.69 8.46 10.74
C GLU A 26 -9.10 7.17 11.48
N GLY A 27 -8.90 7.15 12.80
CA GLY A 27 -9.21 6.02 13.68
C GLY A 27 -8.02 5.07 13.96
N ASP A 28 -8.25 4.06 14.79
CA ASP A 28 -7.22 3.10 15.26
C ASP A 28 -6.63 2.19 14.16
N SER A 29 -7.20 2.18 12.95
CA SER A 29 -6.77 1.25 11.89
C SER A 29 -6.28 1.94 10.62
N GLY A 30 -6.60 3.22 10.40
CA GLY A 30 -6.44 3.86 9.09
C GLY A 30 -7.18 3.11 7.98
N SER A 31 -7.29 3.68 6.79
CA SER A 31 -7.81 2.98 5.61
C SER A 31 -7.14 3.49 4.35
N ILE A 32 -7.00 2.59 3.39
CA ILE A 32 -6.62 2.95 2.03
C ILE A 32 -7.90 3.37 1.31
N GLU A 33 -7.92 4.61 0.85
CA GLU A 33 -9.11 5.27 0.32
C GLU A 33 -9.27 4.99 -1.18
N ASP A 34 -8.17 5.17 -1.93
CA ASP A 34 -8.19 4.98 -3.38
C ASP A 34 -6.82 4.58 -3.93
N ILE A 35 -6.85 3.84 -5.04
CA ILE A 35 -5.66 3.42 -5.78
C ILE A 35 -5.84 3.81 -7.25
N LEU A 36 -5.03 4.78 -7.67
CA LEU A 36 -4.99 5.33 -9.02
C LEU A 36 -3.84 4.71 -9.80
N TYR A 37 -4.14 4.17 -10.98
CA TYR A 37 -3.16 3.62 -11.92
C TYR A 37 -3.02 4.55 -13.13
N GLU A 38 -1.80 4.90 -13.50
CA GLU A 38 -1.50 5.70 -14.67
C GLU A 38 -0.61 4.92 -15.66
N PRO A 39 -0.93 4.94 -16.97
CA PRO A 39 -2.01 5.67 -17.62
C PRO A 39 -3.41 5.08 -17.34
N ARG A 40 -4.42 5.96 -17.25
CA ARG A 40 -5.81 5.58 -16.96
C ARG A 40 -6.46 4.81 -18.11
N GLY A 41 -7.46 3.98 -17.78
CA GLY A 41 -8.32 3.32 -18.77
C GLY A 41 -8.32 1.80 -18.74
N ASN A 42 -7.45 1.16 -17.95
CA ASN A 42 -7.47 -0.30 -17.74
C ASN A 42 -7.37 -0.69 -16.27
N GLU A 43 -7.78 0.21 -15.38
CA GLU A 43 -7.64 0.08 -13.93
C GLU A 43 -8.32 -1.18 -13.39
N GLU A 44 -9.56 -1.47 -13.80
CA GLU A 44 -10.29 -2.66 -13.32
C GLU A 44 -9.59 -3.98 -13.70
N ALA A 45 -9.05 -4.06 -14.92
CA ALA A 45 -8.33 -5.25 -15.37
C ALA A 45 -7.01 -5.42 -14.63
N VAL A 46 -6.34 -4.31 -14.30
CA VAL A 46 -5.06 -4.29 -13.59
C VAL A 46 -5.25 -4.60 -12.11
N LYS A 47 -6.27 -4.02 -11.47
CA LYS A 47 -6.64 -4.26 -10.06
C LYS A 47 -6.86 -5.75 -9.78
N ALA A 48 -7.51 -6.46 -10.69
CA ALA A 48 -7.84 -7.88 -10.55
C ALA A 48 -6.70 -8.85 -10.92
N LEU A 49 -5.52 -8.36 -11.32
CA LEU A 49 -4.42 -9.25 -11.72
C LEU A 49 -3.93 -10.09 -10.55
N PRO A 50 -3.72 -11.40 -10.74
CA PRO A 50 -3.15 -12.24 -9.70
C PRO A 50 -1.68 -11.90 -9.50
N VAL A 51 -1.28 -11.64 -8.25
CA VAL A 51 0.11 -11.43 -7.85
C VAL A 51 0.39 -12.08 -6.50
N GLU A 52 1.58 -12.66 -6.39
CA GLU A 52 2.05 -13.21 -5.12
C GLU A 52 2.69 -12.09 -4.29
N HIS A 53 2.12 -11.80 -3.13
CA HIS A 53 2.62 -10.78 -2.20
C HIS A 53 2.74 -11.38 -0.80
N ILE A 54 3.50 -10.72 0.06
CA ILE A 54 3.56 -11.02 1.49
C ILE A 54 2.39 -10.32 2.16
N SER A 55 1.43 -11.10 2.62
CA SER A 55 0.31 -10.62 3.44
C SER A 55 0.71 -10.69 4.90
N THR A 56 0.60 -9.56 5.60
CA THR A 56 0.86 -9.47 7.04
C THR A 56 -0.46 -9.35 7.77
N SER A 57 -0.80 -10.39 8.54
CA SER A 57 -1.99 -10.38 9.40
C SER A 57 -1.58 -10.34 10.86
N SER A 58 -2.29 -9.52 11.64
CA SER A 58 -2.17 -9.49 13.11
C SER A 58 -3.28 -10.33 13.72
N PHE A 59 -2.92 -11.26 14.60
CA PHE A 59 -3.88 -12.04 15.36
C PHE A 59 -3.50 -12.06 16.85
N PHE A 60 -4.52 -12.16 17.70
CA PHE A 60 -4.34 -12.23 19.13
C PHE A 60 -4.21 -13.70 19.56
N ASP A 61 -3.03 -14.09 20.05
CA ASP A 61 -2.74 -15.43 20.53
C ASP A 61 -2.03 -15.36 21.89
N ASP A 62 -2.57 -16.11 22.87
CA ASP A 62 -2.02 -16.21 24.24
C ASP A 62 -1.77 -14.85 24.94
N GLY A 63 -2.73 -13.92 24.83
CA GLY A 63 -2.62 -12.61 25.49
C GLY A 63 -1.68 -11.63 24.78
N GLN A 64 -1.12 -11.99 23.63
CA GLN A 64 -0.18 -11.17 22.88
C GLN A 64 -0.63 -11.01 21.43
N TRP A 65 -0.50 -9.80 20.90
CA TRP A 65 -0.62 -9.57 19.47
C TRP A 65 0.59 -10.18 18.76
N ARG A 66 0.32 -11.14 17.87
CA ARG A 66 1.33 -11.74 16.99
C ARG A 66 1.06 -11.32 15.57
N ARG A 67 2.16 -11.11 14.83
CA ARG A 67 2.13 -10.84 13.41
C ARG A 67 2.64 -12.05 12.66
N HIS A 68 1.97 -12.35 11.55
CA HIS A 68 2.35 -13.42 10.66
C HIS A 68 2.39 -12.88 9.23
N ALA A 69 3.57 -12.96 8.64
CA ALA A 69 3.83 -12.54 7.28
C ALA A 69 4.03 -13.80 6.43
N THR A 70 3.12 -14.04 5.49
CA THR A 70 3.17 -15.21 4.60
C THR A 70 2.98 -14.82 3.15
N PRO A 71 3.65 -15.50 2.22
CA PRO A 71 3.36 -15.35 0.80
C PRO A 71 1.94 -15.83 0.50
N GLU A 72 1.15 -14.98 -0.14
CA GLU A 72 -0.23 -15.22 -0.55
C GLU A 72 -0.44 -14.76 -2.00
N GLN A 73 -1.21 -15.53 -2.75
CA GLN A 73 -1.65 -15.18 -4.11
C GLN A 73 -2.99 -14.45 -4.02
N SER A 74 -2.98 -13.15 -4.28
CA SER A 74 -4.16 -12.29 -4.22
C SER A 74 -4.19 -11.35 -5.43
N THR A 75 -5.03 -10.33 -5.39
CA THR A 75 -5.10 -9.35 -6.49
C THR A 75 -3.98 -8.31 -6.36
N LEU A 76 -3.65 -7.66 -7.48
CA LEU A 76 -2.68 -6.57 -7.48
C LEU A 76 -3.13 -5.42 -6.60
N ASN A 77 -4.44 -5.18 -6.49
CA ASN A 77 -4.99 -4.20 -5.57
C ASN A 77 -4.62 -4.53 -4.11
N GLU A 78 -4.87 -5.76 -3.67
CA GLU A 78 -4.51 -6.22 -2.31
C GLU A 78 -3.01 -6.18 -2.06
N ALA A 79 -2.20 -6.51 -3.07
CA ALA A 79 -0.75 -6.46 -2.95
C ALA A 79 -0.20 -5.02 -2.83
N ILE A 80 -0.84 -4.05 -3.49
CA ILE A 80 -0.53 -2.62 -3.34
C ILE A 80 -0.99 -2.13 -1.96
N ASP A 81 -2.11 -2.65 -1.46
CA ASP A 81 -2.63 -2.39 -0.12
C ASP A 81 -1.61 -2.81 0.96
N ALA A 82 -1.20 -4.08 0.92
CA ALA A 82 -0.19 -4.65 1.80
C ALA A 82 1.19 -3.95 1.66
N LEU A 83 1.57 -3.53 0.45
CA LEU A 83 2.78 -2.72 0.23
C LEU A 83 2.67 -1.37 0.93
N THR A 84 1.51 -0.72 0.89
CA THR A 84 1.30 0.59 1.48
C THR A 84 1.40 0.50 3.00
N TYR A 85 0.81 -0.53 3.62
CA TYR A 85 1.01 -0.79 5.05
C TYR A 85 2.48 -1.07 5.40
N ASP A 86 3.17 -1.96 4.66
CA ASP A 86 4.62 -2.24 4.86
C ASP A 86 5.46 -0.96 4.76
N TYR A 87 5.13 -0.07 3.82
CA TYR A 87 5.78 1.23 3.64
C TYR A 87 5.53 2.17 4.82
N LEU A 88 4.28 2.29 5.29
CA LEU A 88 3.92 3.14 6.44
C LEU A 88 4.60 2.66 7.72
N GLU A 89 4.67 1.35 7.94
CA GLU A 89 5.39 0.74 9.06
C GLU A 89 6.90 0.98 8.97
N GLU A 90 7.54 0.74 7.82
CA GLU A 90 8.99 0.92 7.65
C GLU A 90 9.44 2.38 7.72
N THR A 91 8.61 3.31 7.27
CA THR A 91 8.95 4.74 7.30
C THR A 91 8.74 5.38 8.67
N ASN A 92 8.16 4.64 9.63
CA ASN A 92 7.80 5.11 10.96
C ASN A 92 7.08 6.48 10.90
N VAL A 93 6.31 6.70 9.83
CA VAL A 93 5.53 7.91 9.65
C VAL A 93 4.46 7.89 10.74
N ASP A 94 4.53 8.86 11.64
CA ASP A 94 3.54 9.08 12.72
C ASP A 94 2.17 9.49 12.11
N TRP A 95 1.51 8.58 11.42
CA TRP A 95 0.14 8.75 10.91
C TRP A 95 -0.92 8.44 11.98
N TYR A 96 -0.50 7.72 13.03
CA TYR A 96 -1.34 7.15 14.08
C TYR A 96 -1.53 8.06 15.31
N ASN A 97 -0.73 9.13 15.48
CA ASN A 97 -0.80 9.92 16.72
C ASN A 97 -1.89 11.02 16.67
N ASN A 98 -3.08 10.67 17.15
CA ASN A 98 -4.15 11.52 17.72
C ASN A 98 -4.71 12.70 16.89
N ASP A 99 -4.25 12.92 15.66
CA ASP A 99 -4.69 14.02 14.77
C ASP A 99 -5.15 13.53 13.38
N GLY A 100 -4.88 12.26 13.04
CA GLY A 100 -5.24 11.66 11.74
C GLY A 100 -4.38 12.22 10.59
N GLY A 101 -3.38 11.44 10.15
CA GLY A 101 -2.60 11.80 8.97
C GLY A 101 -3.29 11.34 7.69
N TYR A 102 -3.44 12.20 6.68
CA TYR A 102 -3.77 11.78 5.33
C TYR A 102 -2.57 11.95 4.43
N GLY A 103 -2.46 11.10 3.41
CA GLY A 103 -1.40 11.25 2.43
C GLY A 103 -1.50 10.32 1.26
N ASP A 104 -0.53 10.50 0.37
CA ASP A 104 -0.42 9.74 -0.87
C ASP A 104 0.94 9.05 -0.96
N LEU A 105 0.90 7.73 -1.13
CA LEU A 105 2.06 6.95 -1.54
C LEU A 105 2.12 6.93 -3.07
N VAL A 106 3.22 7.44 -3.64
CA VAL A 106 3.46 7.42 -5.08
C VAL A 106 4.54 6.39 -5.41
N ILE A 107 4.15 5.39 -6.20
CA ILE A 107 5.05 4.36 -6.73
C ILE A 107 5.38 4.75 -8.18
N ASP A 108 6.63 5.13 -8.42
CA ASP A 108 7.16 5.40 -9.75
C ASP A 108 7.79 4.11 -10.29
N VAL A 109 7.08 3.48 -11.22
CA VAL A 109 7.44 2.16 -11.77
C VAL A 109 8.65 2.27 -12.69
N GLN A 110 8.79 3.39 -13.40
CA GLN A 110 9.90 3.65 -14.33
C GLN A 110 11.22 3.87 -13.59
N ARG A 111 11.19 4.57 -12.45
CA ARG A 111 12.37 4.88 -11.63
C ARG A 111 12.70 3.82 -10.60
N TRP A 112 11.92 2.75 -10.49
CA TRP A 112 12.06 1.74 -9.41
C TRP A 112 12.11 2.40 -8.02
N SER A 113 11.33 3.47 -7.84
CA SER A 113 11.38 4.30 -6.65
C SER A 113 9.98 4.60 -6.16
N GLN A 114 9.82 4.63 -4.85
CA GLN A 114 8.58 4.97 -4.18
C GLN A 114 8.84 6.18 -3.29
N LYS A 115 7.95 7.15 -3.35
CA LYS A 115 8.04 8.41 -2.63
C LYS A 115 6.70 8.73 -2.02
N ILE A 116 6.73 9.28 -0.80
CA ILE A 116 5.59 9.99 -0.26
C ILE A 116 5.40 11.27 -1.10
N GLY A 117 4.20 11.47 -1.62
CA GLY A 117 3.83 12.67 -2.38
C GLY A 117 3.47 13.83 -1.44
N HIS A 118 2.32 13.71 -0.79
CA HIS A 118 1.82 14.68 0.18
C HIS A 118 1.48 13.94 1.47
N VAL A 119 1.94 14.44 2.61
CA VAL A 119 1.40 14.08 3.92
C VAL A 119 0.97 15.40 4.51
N ALA A 120 -0.32 15.54 4.75
CA ALA A 120 -0.84 16.70 5.44
C ALA A 120 -1.57 16.26 6.70
N LYS A 121 -1.37 17.06 7.74
CA LYS A 121 -2.02 16.91 9.03
C LYS A 121 -3.38 17.59 8.93
N VAL A 122 -4.44 16.97 9.46
CA VAL A 122 -5.69 17.68 9.68
C VAL A 122 -5.57 18.35 11.05
N GLU A 123 -5.00 19.56 11.09
CA GLU A 123 -5.10 20.38 12.31
C GLU A 123 -6.58 20.73 12.52
N PHE A 124 -7.22 20.10 13.52
CA PHE A 124 -8.55 20.51 14.01
C PHE A 124 -8.46 21.66 15.02
#